data_AF-A0A819UK49-F1
#
_entry.id   AF-A0A819UK49-F1
#
_cell.length_a   1.000
_cell.length_b   1.000
_cell.length_c   1.000
_cell.angle_alpha   90.00
_cell.angle_beta   90.00
_cell.angle_gamma   90.00
#
_symmetry.space_group_name_H-M   'P 1'
#
loop_
_entity.id
_entity.type
_entity.pdbx_description
1 polymer ?
#
loop_
_entity_poly.entity_id
_entity_poly.type
_entity_poly.pdbx_seq_one_letter_code
_entity_poly.pdbx_strand_id
1 'polypeptide(L)'
;MVDLYNGVKGTHATRESRMEVVAWIAVCKFYCKLEGGFVRDWVVGNYASRPAGLINNPQDWIQYVTKANGKKIPYMYREVVPADLDCHLPLHAYFDIDEFQDELHKFNIICEVVREDWRYVLLIDKDAPTDPFTMDLIEPHVALTQDRIDFDVSNLLLEKDYPHEIGMRIDITRSPYLIELKTIVENIKSKHFQVLRPIDKLVTDRIQKMTLRQWTQTGESMNYIPPPPLKHYAVLVPLSTSSTLYQALSQQMQQIGSSVRIVSIEAIKNPLLEDTYEAMKKTIAKQCKSQGYNPNEQKLFHGTHGSQNQRYSRRWF
;
A
#
# COMPACT_ATOMS: atom_id res chain seq x y z
N MET A 1 10.55 -12.28 -14.50
CA MET A 1 11.62 -12.41 -13.48
C MET A 1 12.48 -11.16 -13.63
N VAL A 2 12.51 -10.27 -12.62
CA VAL A 2 13.47 -9.14 -12.62
C VAL A 2 14.86 -9.77 -12.63
N ASP A 3 15.72 -9.35 -13.54
CA ASP A 3 17.10 -9.82 -13.55
C ASP A 3 17.86 -9.11 -12.42
N LEU A 4 17.69 -9.66 -11.21
CA LEU A 4 18.28 -9.13 -9.99
C LEU A 4 19.81 -9.12 -10.03
N TYR A 5 20.44 -9.89 -10.92
CA TYR A 5 21.89 -9.89 -11.05
C TYR A 5 22.36 -8.73 -11.93
N ASN A 6 21.75 -8.55 -13.10
CA ASN A 6 22.07 -7.46 -14.01
C ASN A 6 21.66 -6.09 -13.47
N GLY A 7 20.65 -6.01 -12.60
CA GLY A 7 20.21 -4.77 -11.96
C GLY A 7 21.15 -4.20 -10.88
N VAL A 8 22.17 -4.93 -10.44
CA VAL A 8 23.07 -4.47 -9.35
C VAL A 8 24.56 -4.74 -9.55
N LYS A 9 24.98 -5.72 -10.38
CA LYS A 9 26.40 -6.11 -10.50
C LYS A 9 26.96 -6.08 -11.93
N GLY A 10 26.18 -5.68 -12.93
CA GLY A 10 26.63 -5.58 -14.33
C GLY A 10 27.18 -4.19 -14.70
N THR A 11 27.95 -4.10 -15.79
CA THR A 11 28.34 -2.84 -16.45
C THR A 11 27.14 -2.02 -16.94
N HIS A 12 25.94 -2.61 -16.90
CA HIS A 12 24.68 -2.01 -17.29
C HIS A 12 23.82 -1.62 -16.08
N ALA A 13 24.31 -1.78 -14.85
CA ALA A 13 23.58 -1.33 -13.67
C ALA A 13 23.44 0.20 -13.71
N THR A 14 22.20 0.66 -13.81
CA THR A 14 21.81 2.07 -13.72
C THR A 14 21.10 2.34 -12.39
N ARG A 15 20.96 3.62 -12.06
CA ARG A 15 20.12 4.09 -10.96
C ARG A 15 18.74 3.45 -10.99
N GLU A 16 18.08 3.47 -12.14
CA GLU A 16 16.74 2.94 -12.33
C GLU A 16 16.67 1.43 -12.12
N SER A 17 17.64 0.67 -12.66
CA SER A 17 17.69 -0.77 -12.44
C SER A 17 17.90 -1.14 -10.97
N ARG A 18 18.61 -0.29 -10.20
CA ARG A 18 18.73 -0.47 -8.74
C ARG A 18 17.47 -0.08 -8.01
N MET A 19 16.78 0.98 -8.44
CA MET A 19 15.43 1.30 -7.94
C MET A 19 14.45 0.15 -8.18
N GLU A 20 14.52 -0.53 -9.32
CA GLU A 20 13.72 -1.74 -9.60
C GLU A 20 14.03 -2.88 -8.62
N VAL A 21 15.31 -3.10 -8.30
CA VAL A 21 15.71 -4.11 -7.30
C VAL A 21 15.16 -3.75 -5.91
N VAL A 22 15.30 -2.49 -5.48
CA VAL A 22 14.76 -2.03 -4.18
C VAL A 22 13.24 -2.14 -4.14
N ALA A 23 12.56 -1.71 -5.21
CA ALA A 23 11.12 -1.85 -5.36
C ALA A 23 10.67 -3.31 -5.29
N TRP A 24 11.38 -4.21 -5.98
CA TRP A 24 11.08 -5.64 -5.96
C TRP A 24 11.26 -6.24 -4.56
N ILE A 25 12.33 -5.87 -3.84
CA ILE A 25 12.54 -6.31 -2.45
C ILE A 25 11.37 -5.83 -1.57
N ALA A 26 11.06 -4.53 -1.63
CA ALA A 26 9.99 -3.93 -0.84
C ALA A 26 8.64 -4.62 -1.07
N VAL A 27 8.25 -4.81 -2.34
CA VAL A 27 6.94 -5.39 -2.69
C VAL A 27 6.91 -6.90 -2.48
N CYS A 28 7.90 -7.64 -3.00
CA CYS A 28 7.82 -9.10 -3.05
C CYS A 28 8.30 -9.79 -1.77
N LYS A 29 9.23 -9.18 -1.02
CA LYS A 29 9.76 -9.76 0.24
C LYS A 29 9.16 -9.13 1.47
N PHE A 30 8.94 -7.81 1.46
CA PHE A 30 8.46 -7.05 2.61
C PHE A 30 7.01 -6.60 2.52
N TYR A 31 6.28 -7.05 1.50
CA TYR A 31 4.83 -6.83 1.35
C TYR A 31 4.43 -5.35 1.33
N CYS A 32 5.37 -4.47 0.97
CA CYS A 32 5.07 -3.06 0.77
C CYS A 32 4.19 -2.89 -0.48
N LYS A 33 3.44 -1.79 -0.50
CA LYS A 33 2.73 -1.33 -1.70
C LYS A 33 3.48 -0.14 -2.28
N LEU A 34 3.95 -0.27 -3.52
CA LEU A 34 4.69 0.78 -4.21
C LEU A 34 3.73 1.63 -5.04
N GLU A 35 3.89 2.95 -4.97
CA GLU A 35 3.06 3.92 -5.69
C GLU A 35 3.86 5.15 -6.13
N GLY A 36 3.17 6.17 -6.62
CA GLY A 36 3.75 7.48 -6.82
C GLY A 36 4.60 7.61 -8.09
N GLY A 37 5.68 8.40 -7.97
CA GLY A 37 6.46 8.88 -9.12
C GLY A 37 7.16 7.78 -9.89
N PHE A 38 7.71 6.77 -9.21
CA PHE A 38 8.41 5.67 -9.86
C PHE A 38 7.50 4.80 -10.73
N VAL A 39 6.31 4.45 -10.24
CA VAL A 39 5.33 3.66 -11.02
C VAL A 39 4.91 4.43 -12.27
N ARG A 40 4.57 5.72 -12.11
CA ARG A 40 4.17 6.58 -13.23
C ARG A 40 5.30 6.79 -14.24
N ASP A 41 6.41 7.34 -13.77
CA ASP A 41 7.46 7.87 -14.64
C ASP A 41 8.32 6.75 -15.22
N TRP A 42 8.70 5.75 -14.43
CA TRP A 42 9.62 4.69 -14.87
C TRP A 42 8.88 3.44 -15.33
N VAL A 43 8.08 2.81 -14.48
CA VAL A 43 7.45 1.51 -14.79
C VAL A 43 6.51 1.61 -16.00
N VAL A 44 5.72 2.68 -16.09
CA VAL A 44 4.76 2.88 -17.20
C VAL A 44 5.33 3.76 -18.30
N GLY A 45 5.93 4.90 -17.92
CA GLY A 45 6.41 5.91 -18.86
C GLY A 45 7.76 5.60 -19.50
N ASN A 46 8.60 4.80 -18.83
CA ASN A 46 10.02 4.60 -19.17
C ASN A 46 10.77 5.94 -19.33
N TYR A 47 10.48 6.90 -18.44
CA TYR A 47 11.06 8.23 -18.42
C TYR A 47 12.24 8.29 -17.45
N ALA A 48 13.38 8.74 -17.97
CA ALA A 48 14.52 9.16 -17.18
C ALA A 48 14.90 10.59 -17.55
N SER A 49 15.16 11.42 -16.55
CA SER A 49 15.65 12.78 -16.75
C SER A 49 16.64 13.14 -15.66
N ARG A 50 17.68 13.89 -16.06
CA ARG A 50 18.73 14.42 -15.20
C ARG A 50 18.81 15.94 -15.45
N PRO A 51 19.05 16.76 -14.42
CA PRO A 51 19.13 18.21 -14.58
C PRO A 51 20.24 18.60 -15.57
N ALA A 52 19.90 19.48 -16.53
CA ALA A 52 20.85 19.97 -17.52
C ALA A 52 21.51 21.26 -17.01
N GLY A 53 22.84 21.24 -16.85
CA GLY A 53 23.61 22.40 -16.40
C GLY A 53 23.63 22.56 -14.88
N LEU A 54 24.82 22.83 -14.35
CA LEU A 54 25.20 23.08 -12.94
C LEU A 54 25.29 21.88 -11.98
N ILE A 55 24.60 20.76 -12.20
CA ILE A 55 24.74 19.58 -11.34
C ILE A 55 25.23 18.37 -12.13
N ASN A 56 26.53 18.38 -12.44
CA ASN A 56 27.19 17.28 -13.15
C ASN A 56 27.56 16.12 -12.22
N ASN A 57 27.58 16.36 -10.89
CA ASN A 57 27.84 15.31 -9.91
C ASN A 57 26.50 14.79 -9.36
N PRO A 58 26.18 13.49 -9.52
CA PRO A 58 24.98 12.86 -8.98
C PRO A 58 24.75 13.10 -7.48
N GLN A 59 25.81 13.32 -6.71
CA GLN A 59 25.71 13.63 -5.29
C GLN A 59 24.99 14.95 -5.01
N ASP A 60 25.13 15.97 -5.88
CA ASP A 60 24.43 17.25 -5.66
C ASP A 60 22.96 17.19 -6.08
N TRP A 61 22.48 16.04 -6.60
CA TRP A 61 21.05 15.79 -6.73
C TRP A 61 20.37 15.60 -5.37
N ILE A 62 21.14 15.30 -4.32
CA ILE A 62 20.62 15.14 -2.96
C ILE A 62 20.46 16.53 -2.32
N GLN A 63 19.23 16.88 -2.00
CA GLN A 63 18.91 18.07 -1.23
C GLN A 63 18.48 17.69 0.20
N TYR A 64 18.54 18.65 1.12
CA TYR A 64 18.20 18.43 2.51
C TYR A 64 17.22 19.47 3.03
N VAL A 65 16.14 19.00 3.66
CA VAL A 65 15.28 19.84 4.51
C VAL A 65 15.74 19.69 5.95
N THR A 66 16.05 20.81 6.60
CA THR A 66 16.37 20.80 8.05
C THR A 66 15.09 21.01 8.84
N LYS A 67 14.76 20.06 9.71
CA LYS A 67 13.59 20.12 10.60
C LYS A 67 13.90 20.97 11.84
N ALA A 68 12.86 21.35 12.58
CA ALA A 68 12.98 22.14 13.80
C ALA A 68 13.88 21.50 14.88
N ASN A 69 13.97 20.16 14.88
CA ASN A 69 14.86 19.39 15.76
C ASN A 69 16.30 19.26 15.22
N GLY A 70 16.67 19.98 14.15
CA GLY A 70 17.99 19.94 13.52
C GLY A 70 18.22 18.72 12.61
N LYS A 71 17.28 17.78 12.53
CA LYS A 71 17.40 16.59 11.67
C LYS A 71 17.32 16.99 10.20
N LYS A 72 18.27 16.51 9.40
CA LYS A 72 18.31 16.71 7.94
C LYS A 72 17.60 15.54 7.26
N ILE A 73 16.57 15.85 6.49
CA ILE A 73 15.81 14.87 5.70
C ILE A 73 16.25 14.97 4.24
N PRO A 74 16.85 13.91 3.66
CA PRO A 74 17.25 13.91 2.27
C PRO A 74 16.03 13.84 1.35
N TYR A 75 16.12 14.48 0.19
CA TYR A 75 15.17 14.34 -0.91
C TYR A 75 15.88 14.62 -2.24
N MET A 76 15.37 14.08 -3.33
CA MET A 76 15.99 14.28 -4.65
C MET A 76 15.57 15.61 -5.30
N TYR A 77 16.51 16.21 -6.02
CA TYR A 77 16.27 17.41 -6.82
C TYR A 77 15.09 17.20 -7.76
N ARG A 78 14.20 18.20 -7.84
CA ARG A 78 12.87 18.06 -8.47
C ARG A 78 12.89 17.68 -9.95
N GLU A 79 13.97 17.95 -10.66
CA GLU A 79 14.13 17.63 -12.09
C GLU A 79 14.65 16.20 -12.33
N VAL A 80 15.15 15.51 -11.29
CA VAL A 80 15.52 14.09 -11.40
C VAL A 80 14.26 13.26 -11.52
N VAL A 81 14.23 12.40 -12.55
CA VAL A 81 13.13 11.47 -12.84
C VAL A 81 13.71 10.09 -13.17
N PRO A 82 13.17 8.99 -12.58
CA PRO A 82 12.27 8.98 -11.41
C PRO A 82 12.98 9.55 -10.17
N ALA A 83 12.29 10.26 -9.28
CA ALA A 83 12.95 10.90 -8.13
C ALA A 83 13.19 9.90 -6.99
N ASP A 84 12.15 9.18 -6.60
CA ASP A 84 12.06 8.43 -5.36
C ASP A 84 11.16 7.21 -5.51
N LEU A 85 11.23 6.30 -4.54
CA LEU A 85 10.29 5.20 -4.34
C LEU A 85 9.33 5.56 -3.21
N ASP A 86 8.03 5.60 -3.48
CA ASP A 86 6.99 5.83 -2.46
C ASP A 86 6.34 4.49 -2.09
N CYS A 87 6.61 3.97 -0.90
CA CYS A 87 6.09 2.68 -0.44
C CYS A 87 5.23 2.83 0.82
N HIS A 88 4.04 2.25 0.82
CA HIS A 88 3.31 2.00 2.05
C HIS A 88 3.79 0.71 2.72
N LEU A 89 4.04 0.79 4.02
CA LEU A 89 4.32 -0.36 4.86
C LEU A 89 3.12 -1.32 4.92
N PRO A 90 3.35 -2.63 5.14
CA PRO A 90 2.27 -3.60 5.23
C PRO A 90 1.33 -3.33 6.42
N LEU A 91 0.03 -3.42 6.17
CA LEU A 91 -1.01 -3.29 7.21
C LEU A 91 -1.10 -4.50 8.15
N HIS A 92 -0.69 -5.67 7.66
CA HIS A 92 -0.95 -6.96 8.32
C HIS A 92 0.33 -7.72 8.66
N ALA A 93 1.49 -7.07 8.52
CA ALA A 93 2.79 -7.64 8.86
C ALA A 93 3.64 -6.60 9.58
N TYR A 94 4.51 -7.07 10.47
CA TYR A 94 5.56 -6.25 11.02
C TYR A 94 6.60 -5.97 9.93
N PHE A 95 7.08 -4.72 9.86
CA PHE A 95 8.17 -4.34 8.99
C PHE A 95 9.41 -4.10 9.82
N ASP A 96 10.44 -4.92 9.60
CA ASP A 96 11.74 -4.77 10.23
C ASP A 96 12.68 -4.00 9.29
N ILE A 97 13.08 -2.80 9.72
CA ILE A 97 13.94 -1.92 8.92
C ILE A 97 15.38 -2.44 8.83
N ASP A 98 15.86 -3.11 9.87
CA ASP A 98 17.21 -3.65 9.90
C ASP A 98 17.28 -4.87 8.97
N GLU A 99 16.26 -5.74 9.00
CA GLU A 99 16.14 -6.86 8.04
C GLU A 99 16.03 -6.36 6.59
N PHE A 100 15.31 -5.25 6.36
CA PHE A 100 15.23 -4.63 5.04
C PHE A 100 16.60 -4.13 4.57
N GLN A 101 17.36 -3.45 5.42
CA GLN A 101 18.73 -3.00 5.10
C GLN A 101 19.67 -4.19 4.85
N ASP A 102 19.57 -5.26 5.64
CA ASP A 102 20.34 -6.49 5.43
C ASP A 102 20.03 -7.12 4.07
N GLU A 103 18.76 -7.10 3.65
CA GLU A 103 18.36 -7.61 2.34
C GLU A 103 18.92 -6.75 1.21
N LEU A 104 18.91 -5.42 1.33
CA LEU A 104 19.56 -4.50 0.38
C LEU A 104 21.07 -4.75 0.29
N HIS A 105 21.72 -4.97 1.43
CA HIS A 105 23.16 -5.20 1.51
C HIS A 105 23.60 -6.46 0.74
N LYS A 106 22.76 -7.51 0.67
CA LYS A 106 23.04 -8.71 -0.15
C LYS A 106 23.25 -8.39 -1.64
N PHE A 107 22.69 -7.28 -2.10
CA PHE A 107 22.80 -6.77 -3.47
C PHE A 107 23.83 -5.64 -3.61
N ASN A 108 24.66 -5.39 -2.60
CA ASN A 108 25.59 -4.27 -2.52
C ASN A 108 24.91 -2.89 -2.64
N ILE A 109 23.66 -2.79 -2.15
CA ILE A 109 22.91 -1.54 -2.07
C ILE A 109 23.14 -0.92 -0.69
N ILE A 110 23.70 0.29 -0.68
CA ILE A 110 24.01 1.00 0.56
C ILE A 110 22.82 1.89 0.91
N CYS A 111 22.32 1.80 2.13
CA CYS A 111 21.12 2.51 2.57
C CYS A 111 21.35 3.20 3.91
N GLU A 112 21.19 4.51 3.94
CA GLU A 112 21.12 5.32 5.16
C GLU A 112 19.64 5.57 5.53
N VAL A 113 19.27 5.33 6.79
CA VAL A 113 17.88 5.45 7.25
C VAL A 113 17.69 6.67 8.15
N VAL A 114 16.66 7.45 7.85
CA VAL A 114 16.25 8.63 8.60
C VAL A 114 14.80 8.46 9.04
N ARG A 115 14.57 8.15 10.32
CA ARG A 115 13.22 7.98 10.90
C ARG A 115 12.47 9.31 11.14
N GLU A 116 11.28 9.49 10.61
CA GLU A 116 10.30 10.51 11.05
C GLU A 116 9.12 9.83 11.76
N ASP A 117 8.25 10.57 12.45
CA ASP A 117 7.15 9.97 13.24
C ASP A 117 6.19 9.11 12.39
N TRP A 118 6.08 9.40 11.10
CA TRP A 118 5.10 8.82 10.19
C TRP A 118 5.69 8.08 8.98
N ARG A 119 7.02 8.04 8.84
CA ARG A 119 7.70 7.31 7.76
C ARG A 119 9.18 7.04 8.07
N TYR A 120 9.81 6.16 7.30
CA TYR A 120 11.26 6.12 7.17
C TYR A 120 11.65 6.75 5.84
N VAL A 121 12.65 7.64 5.87
CA VAL A 121 13.25 8.21 4.65
C VAL A 121 14.60 7.55 4.47
N LEU A 122 14.77 6.86 3.35
CA LEU A 122 15.97 6.11 3.01
C LEU A 122 16.73 6.89 1.95
N LEU A 123 18.02 7.11 2.17
CA LEU A 123 18.95 7.58 1.16
C LEU A 123 19.77 6.39 0.68
N ILE A 124 19.64 6.07 -0.59
CA ILE A 124 20.20 4.87 -1.17
C ILE A 124 21.29 5.26 -2.15
N ASP A 125 22.42 4.54 -2.08
CA ASP A 125 23.51 4.61 -3.05
C ASP A 125 24.13 6.01 -3.23
N LYS A 126 24.14 6.79 -2.14
CA LYS A 126 24.75 8.14 -2.04
C LYS A 126 26.10 8.27 -2.74
N ASP A 127 27.00 7.32 -2.46
CA ASP A 127 28.38 7.33 -2.94
C ASP A 127 28.63 6.22 -3.98
N ALA A 128 27.57 5.57 -4.47
CA ALA A 128 27.70 4.50 -5.46
C ALA A 128 27.87 5.09 -6.87
N PRO A 129 28.56 4.37 -7.78
CA PRO A 129 28.71 4.80 -9.18
C PRO A 129 27.42 4.77 -9.99
N THR A 130 26.33 4.24 -9.42
CA THR A 130 25.03 4.08 -10.05
C THR A 130 24.05 5.20 -9.71
N ASP A 131 24.56 6.28 -9.10
CA ASP A 131 23.83 7.47 -8.69
C ASP A 131 22.83 7.28 -7.53
N PRO A 132 22.58 8.33 -6.71
CA PRO A 132 21.74 8.23 -5.54
C PRO A 132 20.24 8.35 -5.84
N PHE A 133 19.43 7.78 -4.96
CA PHE A 133 17.98 7.99 -4.93
C PHE A 133 17.43 7.90 -3.51
N THR A 134 16.18 8.34 -3.32
CA THR A 134 15.51 8.24 -2.03
C THR A 134 14.34 7.27 -2.09
N MET A 135 13.96 6.74 -0.92
CA MET A 135 12.77 5.93 -0.74
C MET A 135 12.04 6.36 0.53
N ASP A 136 10.74 6.51 0.44
CA ASP A 136 9.87 6.71 1.59
C ASP A 136 9.13 5.40 1.92
N LEU A 137 9.26 4.96 3.17
CA LEU A 137 8.47 3.88 3.75
C LEU A 137 7.44 4.48 4.70
N ILE A 138 6.23 4.66 4.19
CA ILE A 138 5.14 5.42 4.80
C ILE A 138 4.34 4.52 5.73
N GLU A 139 4.11 4.99 6.95
CA GLU A 139 3.34 4.25 7.95
C GLU A 139 1.87 4.08 7.54
N PRO A 140 1.25 2.92 7.80
CA PRO A 140 -0.10 2.64 7.31
C PRO A 140 -1.16 3.58 7.91
N HIS A 141 -0.94 4.05 9.14
CA HIS A 141 -1.88 4.95 9.82
C HIS A 141 -1.98 6.34 9.16
N VAL A 142 -1.00 6.73 8.34
CA VAL A 142 -0.99 8.02 7.62
C VAL A 142 -1.58 7.88 6.21
N ALA A 143 -1.71 6.65 5.68
CA ALA A 143 -2.24 6.39 4.34
C ALA A 143 -3.63 7.02 4.12
N LEU A 144 -4.51 7.03 5.14
CA LEU A 144 -5.84 7.66 5.05
C LEU A 144 -5.81 9.17 4.75
N THR A 145 -4.72 9.87 5.10
CA THR A 145 -4.52 11.29 4.75
C THR A 145 -3.89 11.48 3.36
N GLN A 146 -3.33 10.40 2.80
CA GLN A 146 -2.70 10.34 1.49
C GLN A 146 -3.59 9.69 0.41
N ASP A 147 -4.77 9.16 0.77
CA ASP A 147 -5.80 8.66 -0.15
C ASP A 147 -6.41 9.75 -1.05
N ARG A 148 -5.82 10.95 -1.11
CA ARG A 148 -6.14 11.96 -2.11
C ARG A 148 -5.14 11.87 -3.25
N ILE A 149 -5.61 11.38 -4.39
CA ILE A 149 -4.89 11.48 -5.65
C ILE A 149 -5.01 12.89 -6.20
N ASP A 150 -3.88 13.53 -6.50
CA ASP A 150 -3.90 14.87 -7.09
C ASP A 150 -4.12 14.82 -8.60
N PHE A 151 -3.56 13.79 -9.24
CA PHE A 151 -3.61 13.58 -10.69
C PHE A 151 -4.03 12.15 -11.01
N ASP A 152 -4.74 11.96 -12.11
CA ASP A 152 -5.11 10.66 -12.67
C ASP A 152 -3.90 9.73 -12.86
N VAL A 153 -2.80 10.28 -13.37
CA VAL A 153 -1.53 9.59 -13.59
C VAL A 153 -0.76 9.24 -12.31
N SER A 154 -1.23 9.67 -11.14
CA SER A 154 -0.65 9.32 -9.84
C SER A 154 -1.50 8.31 -9.04
N ASN A 155 -2.46 7.67 -9.73
CA ASN A 155 -3.37 6.69 -9.16
C ASN A 155 -2.90 5.23 -9.35
N LEU A 156 -1.68 4.99 -9.83
CA LEU A 156 -1.18 3.64 -10.10
C LEU A 156 -0.40 3.08 -8.90
N LEU A 157 -0.47 1.77 -8.71
CA LEU A 157 0.26 1.04 -7.68
C LEU A 157 0.80 -0.31 -8.19
N LEU A 158 1.81 -0.82 -7.51
CA LEU A 158 2.28 -2.20 -7.58
C LEU A 158 2.14 -2.85 -6.20
N GLU A 159 1.60 -4.06 -6.15
CA GLU A 159 1.42 -4.84 -4.93
C GLU A 159 1.84 -6.30 -5.13
N LYS A 160 2.03 -6.99 -4.00
CA LYS A 160 2.43 -8.40 -4.00
C LYS A 160 1.39 -9.26 -4.75
N ASP A 161 1.86 -10.37 -5.33
CA ASP A 161 1.10 -11.37 -6.10
C ASP A 161 0.62 -10.89 -7.48
N TYR A 162 0.70 -9.58 -7.74
CA TYR A 162 0.50 -8.96 -9.04
C TYR A 162 1.71 -8.13 -9.51
N PRO A 163 2.97 -8.61 -9.39
CA PRO A 163 4.15 -7.80 -9.75
C PRO A 163 4.26 -7.50 -11.25
N HIS A 164 3.42 -8.14 -12.07
CA HIS A 164 3.31 -7.92 -13.52
C HIS A 164 2.07 -7.13 -13.92
N GLU A 165 1.23 -6.75 -12.97
CA GLU A 165 0.01 -6.00 -13.22
C GLU A 165 0.06 -4.67 -12.48
N ILE A 166 -0.61 -3.67 -13.03
CA ILE A 166 -0.68 -2.35 -12.43
C ILE A 166 -2.08 -2.18 -11.87
N GLY A 167 -2.16 -1.95 -10.56
CA GLY A 167 -3.40 -1.64 -9.88
C GLY A 167 -3.71 -0.14 -9.88
N MET A 168 -4.95 0.21 -9.56
CA MET A 168 -5.33 1.58 -9.23
C MET A 168 -5.52 1.72 -7.72
N ARG A 169 -4.97 2.78 -7.12
CA ARG A 169 -5.12 3.08 -5.69
C ARG A 169 -6.57 3.35 -5.33
N ILE A 170 -7.27 4.06 -6.22
CA ILE A 170 -8.66 4.43 -6.05
C ILE A 170 -9.43 4.06 -7.31
N ASP A 171 -10.59 3.44 -7.13
CA ASP A 171 -11.50 3.10 -8.22
C ASP A 171 -12.18 4.36 -8.76
N ILE A 172 -11.58 4.94 -9.80
CA ILE A 172 -12.10 6.05 -10.59
C ILE A 172 -12.78 5.57 -11.89
N THR A 173 -13.22 4.31 -11.94
CA THR A 173 -13.93 3.74 -13.11
C THR A 173 -15.44 3.92 -13.04
N ARG A 174 -15.94 4.64 -12.04
CA ARG A 174 -17.37 4.78 -11.76
C ARG A 174 -17.88 6.19 -11.98
N SER A 175 -19.10 6.28 -12.51
CA SER A 175 -19.84 7.53 -12.70
C SER A 175 -19.83 8.43 -11.44
N PRO A 176 -19.67 9.77 -11.56
CA PRO A 176 -19.70 10.54 -12.81
C PRO A 176 -18.33 10.67 -13.52
N TYR A 177 -17.25 10.20 -12.90
CA TYR A 177 -15.90 10.32 -13.45
C TYR A 177 -15.41 8.94 -13.88
N LEU A 178 -15.43 8.66 -15.18
CA LEU A 178 -15.02 7.36 -15.73
C LEU A 178 -13.63 7.52 -16.37
N ILE A 179 -12.59 7.25 -15.58
CA ILE A 179 -11.21 7.18 -16.08
C ILE A 179 -10.76 5.72 -15.98
N GLU A 180 -10.61 5.08 -17.13
CA GLU A 180 -10.15 3.70 -17.20
C GLU A 180 -8.63 3.62 -17.03
N LEU A 181 -8.14 2.49 -16.51
CA LEU A 181 -6.70 2.23 -16.38
C LEU A 181 -5.95 2.46 -17.71
N LYS A 182 -6.56 2.05 -18.83
CA LYS A 182 -5.99 2.26 -20.17
C LYS A 182 -5.79 3.75 -20.47
N THR A 183 -6.76 4.60 -20.14
CA THR A 183 -6.66 6.05 -20.30
C THR A 183 -5.54 6.63 -19.43
N ILE A 184 -5.41 6.17 -18.17
CA ILE A 184 -4.31 6.60 -17.29
C ILE A 184 -2.95 6.26 -17.93
N VAL A 185 -2.78 5.05 -18.45
CA VAL A 185 -1.55 4.61 -19.11
C VAL A 185 -1.26 5.41 -20.38
N GLU A 186 -2.28 5.71 -21.18
CA GLU A 186 -2.15 6.55 -22.38
C GLU A 186 -1.76 7.99 -22.04
N ASN A 187 -2.37 8.55 -20.98
CA ASN A 187 -2.03 9.87 -20.45
C ASN A 187 -0.58 9.89 -19.96
N ILE A 188 -0.14 8.87 -19.23
CA ILE A 188 1.26 8.74 -18.82
C ILE A 188 2.18 8.76 -20.03
N LYS A 189 1.95 7.87 -21.01
CA LYS A 189 2.78 7.74 -22.22
C LYS A 189 2.84 9.02 -23.06
N SER A 190 1.78 9.82 -23.01
CA SER A 190 1.67 11.09 -23.73
C SER A 190 2.12 12.30 -22.88
N LYS A 191 2.58 12.09 -21.65
CA LYS A 191 2.85 13.14 -20.65
C LYS A 191 1.68 14.10 -20.45
N HIS A 192 0.46 13.59 -20.47
CA HIS A 192 -0.75 14.33 -20.14
C HIS A 192 -1.22 13.97 -18.73
N PHE A 193 -1.86 14.91 -18.06
CA PHE A 193 -2.50 14.63 -16.77
C PHE A 193 -3.76 15.46 -16.59
N GLN A 194 -4.66 14.95 -15.78
CA GLN A 194 -5.85 15.65 -15.33
C GLN A 194 -5.81 15.81 -13.81
N VAL A 195 -6.18 16.99 -13.34
CA VAL A 195 -6.26 17.30 -11.91
C VAL A 195 -7.54 16.68 -11.35
N LEU A 196 -7.39 15.89 -10.28
CA LEU A 196 -8.46 15.11 -9.65
C LEU A 196 -8.97 15.70 -8.32
N ARG A 197 -8.56 16.91 -7.95
CA ARG A 197 -8.97 17.57 -6.71
C ARG A 197 -9.00 19.09 -6.86
N PRO A 198 -9.64 19.82 -5.93
CA PRO A 198 -9.61 21.28 -5.94
C PRO A 198 -8.17 21.82 -5.92
N ILE A 199 -7.90 22.81 -6.78
CA ILE A 199 -6.59 23.46 -6.87
C ILE A 199 -6.40 24.35 -5.65
N ASP A 200 -5.51 23.91 -4.76
CA ASP A 200 -4.99 24.70 -3.66
C ASP A 200 -3.49 25.04 -3.91
N LYS A 201 -2.83 25.66 -2.93
CA LYS A 201 -1.41 26.00 -3.03
C LYS A 201 -0.53 24.75 -3.25
N LEU A 202 -0.80 23.67 -2.53
CA LEU A 202 -0.04 22.42 -2.64
C LEU A 202 -0.19 21.81 -4.04
N VAL A 203 -1.41 21.77 -4.56
CA VAL A 203 -1.70 21.28 -5.91
C VAL A 203 -1.03 22.16 -6.97
N THR A 204 -1.02 23.47 -6.76
CA THR A 204 -0.32 24.42 -7.64
C THR A 204 1.18 24.12 -7.72
N ASP A 205 1.84 23.91 -6.58
CA ASP A 205 3.26 23.56 -6.51
C ASP A 205 3.53 22.21 -7.22
N ARG A 206 2.61 21.24 -7.08
CA ARG A 206 2.69 19.95 -7.76
C ARG A 206 2.46 20.07 -9.28
N ILE A 207 1.53 20.91 -9.74
CA ILE A 207 1.32 21.21 -11.17
C ILE A 207 2.61 21.81 -11.75
N GLN A 208 3.21 22.79 -11.08
CA GLN A 208 4.48 23.38 -11.52
C GLN A 208 5.59 22.33 -11.61
N LYS A 209 5.69 21.41 -10.64
CA LYS A 209 6.63 20.28 -10.68
C LYS A 209 6.38 19.39 -11.91
N MET A 210 5.13 19.09 -12.24
CA MET A 210 4.77 18.31 -13.43
C MET A 210 5.14 19.07 -14.72
N THR A 211 4.82 20.35 -14.82
CA THR A 211 5.18 21.19 -15.98
C THR A 211 6.68 21.28 -16.21
N LEU A 212 7.48 21.42 -15.14
CA LEU A 212 8.95 21.38 -15.23
C LEU A 212 9.47 20.07 -15.82
N ARG A 213 8.73 18.98 -15.65
CA ARG A 213 9.03 17.63 -16.20
C ARG A 213 8.39 17.40 -17.56
N GLN A 214 7.90 18.47 -18.21
CA GLN A 214 7.26 18.48 -19.53
C GLN A 214 5.91 17.76 -19.57
N TRP A 215 5.19 17.71 -18.45
CA TRP A 215 3.82 17.22 -18.44
C TRP A 215 2.86 18.36 -18.80
N THR A 216 1.82 18.03 -19.56
CA THR A 216 0.78 18.99 -19.97
C THR A 216 -0.54 18.66 -19.29
N GLN A 217 -1.16 19.64 -18.65
CA GLN A 217 -2.50 19.48 -18.09
C GLN A 217 -3.52 19.43 -19.24
N THR A 218 -4.42 18.45 -19.20
CA THR A 218 -5.52 18.29 -20.15
C THR A 218 -6.86 18.28 -19.43
N GLY A 219 -7.88 18.88 -20.06
CA GLY A 219 -9.23 18.94 -19.50
C GLY A 219 -9.38 19.85 -18.29
N GLU A 220 -10.61 19.93 -17.78
CA GLU A 220 -10.92 20.66 -16.55
C GLU A 220 -10.59 19.82 -15.30
N SER A 221 -10.40 20.49 -14.17
CA SER A 221 -10.20 19.80 -12.89
C SER A 221 -11.44 19.00 -12.51
N MET A 222 -11.30 17.69 -12.38
CA MET A 222 -12.34 16.82 -11.85
C MET A 222 -12.20 16.83 -10.34
N ASN A 223 -13.11 17.45 -9.59
CA ASN A 223 -13.05 17.42 -8.12
C ASN A 223 -13.51 16.05 -7.59
N TYR A 224 -12.72 15.01 -7.87
CA TYR A 224 -13.04 13.63 -7.48
C TYR A 224 -12.92 13.48 -5.96
N ILE A 225 -13.98 12.95 -5.36
CA ILE A 225 -14.02 12.59 -3.95
C ILE A 225 -14.15 11.08 -3.90
N PRO A 226 -13.15 10.34 -3.38
CA PRO A 226 -13.26 8.91 -3.22
C PRO A 226 -14.53 8.58 -2.44
N PRO A 227 -15.36 7.63 -2.90
CA PRO A 227 -16.45 7.15 -2.07
C PRO A 227 -15.82 6.65 -0.75
N PRO A 228 -16.47 6.89 0.40
CA PRO A 228 -15.97 6.32 1.65
C PRO A 228 -15.78 4.82 1.45
N PRO A 229 -14.70 4.22 1.98
CA PRO A 229 -14.48 2.79 1.85
C PRO A 229 -15.77 2.07 2.23
N LEU A 230 -16.16 1.09 1.43
CA LEU A 230 -17.34 0.29 1.72
C LEU A 230 -17.17 -0.18 3.17
N LYS A 231 -18.05 0.29 4.06
CA LYS A 231 -18.14 -0.28 5.41
C LYS A 231 -18.55 -1.73 5.19
N HIS A 232 -17.57 -2.62 5.12
CA HIS A 232 -17.83 -4.05 5.14
C HIS A 232 -18.33 -4.34 6.55
N TYR A 233 -19.64 -4.24 6.74
CA TYR A 233 -20.29 -4.54 8.01
C TYR A 233 -19.89 -5.95 8.47
N ALA A 234 -19.68 -6.89 7.54
CA ALA A 234 -19.06 -8.17 7.81
C ALA A 234 -18.31 -8.71 6.58
N VAL A 235 -17.21 -9.41 6.82
CA VAL A 235 -16.44 -10.17 5.83
C VAL A 235 -16.46 -11.65 6.21
N LEU A 236 -16.57 -12.54 5.21
CA LEU A 236 -16.38 -13.97 5.39
C LEU A 236 -14.95 -14.31 4.95
N VAL A 237 -14.17 -14.88 5.85
CA VAL A 237 -12.78 -15.26 5.59
C VAL A 237 -12.69 -16.78 5.58
N PRO A 238 -12.43 -17.42 4.42
CA PRO A 238 -12.24 -18.86 4.35
C PRO A 238 -11.11 -19.30 5.27
N LEU A 239 -11.36 -20.31 6.11
CA LEU A 239 -10.33 -20.89 6.95
C LEU A 239 -9.54 -21.93 6.15
N SER A 240 -8.20 -21.86 6.24
CA SER A 240 -7.33 -22.90 5.70
C SER A 240 -7.62 -24.24 6.37
N THR A 241 -7.67 -25.32 5.59
CA THR A 241 -7.86 -26.69 6.09
C THR A 241 -6.74 -27.15 7.02
N SER A 242 -5.56 -26.54 6.91
CA SER A 242 -4.42 -26.77 7.80
C SER A 242 -4.49 -26.01 9.13
N SER A 243 -5.43 -25.07 9.27
CA SER A 243 -5.52 -24.27 10.49
C SER A 243 -6.12 -25.07 11.65
N THR A 244 -5.59 -24.85 12.86
CA THR A 244 -6.07 -25.49 14.09
C THR A 244 -7.57 -25.24 14.31
N LEU A 245 -8.05 -24.04 13.97
CA LEU A 245 -9.46 -23.68 14.09
C LEU A 245 -10.34 -24.46 13.11
N TYR A 246 -9.91 -24.61 11.85
CA TYR A 246 -10.64 -25.42 10.87
C TYR A 246 -10.74 -26.88 11.33
N GLN A 247 -9.64 -27.46 11.80
CA GLN A 247 -9.61 -28.85 12.25
C GLN A 247 -10.53 -29.07 13.45
N ALA A 248 -10.50 -28.16 14.43
CA ALA A 248 -11.37 -28.21 15.60
C ALA A 248 -12.87 -28.13 15.24
N LEU A 249 -13.25 -27.18 14.38
CA LEU A 249 -14.65 -27.04 13.93
C LEU A 249 -15.08 -28.23 13.06
N SER A 250 -14.19 -28.75 12.22
CA SER A 250 -14.45 -29.94 11.40
C SER A 250 -14.74 -31.16 12.28
N GLN A 251 -13.96 -31.36 13.34
CA GLN A 251 -14.16 -32.45 14.28
C GLN A 251 -15.51 -32.33 15.01
N GLN A 252 -15.89 -31.11 15.43
CA GLN A 252 -17.20 -30.87 16.05
C GLN A 252 -18.36 -31.15 15.08
N MET A 253 -18.25 -30.75 13.81
CA MET A 253 -19.28 -31.05 12.81
C MET A 253 -19.41 -32.53 12.51
N GLN A 254 -18.31 -33.29 12.52
CA GLN A 254 -18.35 -34.75 12.33
C GLN A 254 -19.14 -35.46 13.43
N GLN A 255 -19.25 -34.89 14.64
CA GLN A 255 -20.07 -35.44 15.73
C GLN A 255 -21.57 -35.38 15.43
N ILE A 256 -22.01 -34.49 14.54
CA ILE A 256 -23.43 -34.33 14.17
C ILE A 256 -23.87 -35.46 13.21
N GLY A 257 -22.96 -35.96 12.37
CA GLY A 257 -23.24 -37.09 11.50
C GLY A 257 -22.13 -37.34 10.49
N SER A 258 -21.74 -38.61 10.32
CA SER A 258 -20.68 -39.04 9.40
C SER A 258 -20.99 -38.83 7.91
N SER A 259 -22.26 -38.58 7.57
CA SER A 259 -22.71 -38.30 6.20
C SER A 259 -22.58 -36.82 5.80
N VAL A 260 -22.26 -35.92 6.73
CA VAL A 260 -22.13 -34.49 6.43
C VAL A 260 -20.75 -34.21 5.83
N ARG A 261 -20.73 -33.86 4.53
CA ARG A 261 -19.52 -33.38 3.86
C ARG A 261 -19.40 -31.87 4.01
N ILE A 262 -18.34 -31.44 4.69
CA ILE A 262 -17.99 -30.02 4.82
C ILE A 262 -17.44 -29.51 3.47
N VAL A 263 -18.08 -28.48 2.91
CA VAL A 263 -17.62 -27.85 1.66
C VAL A 263 -16.63 -26.73 1.94
N SER A 264 -16.94 -25.88 2.92
CA SER A 264 -16.07 -24.79 3.39
C SER A 264 -16.39 -24.48 4.86
N ILE A 265 -15.42 -23.86 5.54
CA ILE A 265 -15.63 -23.21 6.83
C ILE A 265 -15.08 -21.80 6.70
N GLU A 266 -15.92 -20.81 7.01
CA GLU A 266 -15.58 -19.40 6.90
C GLU A 266 -15.71 -18.74 8.27
N ALA A 267 -14.73 -17.93 8.64
CA ALA A 267 -14.81 -17.07 9.82
C ALA A 267 -15.58 -15.80 9.47
N ILE A 268 -16.62 -15.49 10.24
CA ILE A 268 -17.32 -14.21 10.16
C ILE A 268 -16.47 -13.16 10.90
N LYS A 269 -16.07 -12.10 10.21
CA LYS A 269 -15.39 -10.94 10.77
C LYS A 269 -16.32 -9.74 10.71
N ASN A 270 -16.88 -9.36 11.85
CA ASN A 270 -17.77 -8.19 12.00
C ASN A 270 -17.40 -7.44 13.29
N PRO A 271 -16.51 -6.42 13.20
CA PRO A 271 -16.03 -5.70 14.38
C PRO A 271 -17.15 -5.05 15.20
N LEU A 272 -18.21 -4.55 14.54
CA LEU A 272 -19.32 -3.89 15.22
C LEU A 272 -20.13 -4.86 16.09
N LEU A 273 -20.38 -6.08 15.59
CA LEU A 273 -21.06 -7.11 16.37
C LEU A 273 -20.15 -7.68 17.47
N GLU A 274 -18.84 -7.82 17.20
CA GLU A 274 -17.87 -8.27 18.19
C GLU A 274 -17.77 -7.31 19.38
N ASP A 275 -17.69 -5.99 19.13
CA ASP A 275 -17.70 -4.96 20.17
C ASP A 275 -19.00 -4.99 20.99
N THR A 276 -20.14 -5.14 20.31
CA THR A 276 -21.45 -5.22 20.95
C THR A 276 -21.56 -6.48 21.81
N TYR A 277 -21.08 -7.61 21.31
CA TYR A 277 -21.06 -8.89 22.01
C TYR A 277 -20.20 -8.82 23.27
N GLU A 278 -18.96 -8.32 23.17
CA GLU A 278 -18.05 -8.20 24.31
C GLU A 278 -18.55 -7.19 25.36
N ALA A 279 -19.19 -6.10 24.93
CA ALA A 279 -19.84 -5.17 25.85
C ALA A 279 -21.01 -5.82 26.62
N MET A 280 -21.84 -6.62 25.93
CA MET A 280 -22.95 -7.33 26.55
C MET A 280 -22.46 -8.43 27.50
N LYS A 281 -21.46 -9.21 27.09
CA LYS A 281 -20.82 -10.24 27.92
C LYS A 281 -20.27 -9.65 29.22
N LYS A 282 -19.59 -8.50 29.17
CA LYS A 282 -19.14 -7.78 30.38
C LYS A 282 -20.31 -7.31 31.25
N THR A 283 -21.41 -6.90 30.64
CA THR A 283 -22.62 -6.46 31.36
C THR A 283 -23.28 -7.64 32.08
N ILE A 284 -23.43 -8.79 31.42
CA ILE A 284 -23.98 -10.02 32.00
C ILE A 284 -23.06 -10.54 33.11
N ALA A 285 -21.75 -10.56 32.90
CA ALA A 285 -20.78 -10.98 33.91
C ALA A 285 -20.93 -10.18 35.22
N LYS A 286 -21.17 -8.86 35.15
CA LYS A 286 -21.43 -8.01 36.31
C LYS A 286 -22.71 -8.38 37.07
N GLN A 287 -23.68 -8.99 36.40
CA GLN A 287 -24.93 -9.47 36.99
C GLN A 287 -24.78 -10.87 37.61
N CYS A 288 -23.85 -11.68 37.12
CA CYS A 288 -23.55 -13.03 37.60
C CYS A 288 -22.61 -13.08 38.84
N LYS A 289 -22.68 -12.11 39.76
CA LYS A 289 -21.77 -12.03 40.92
C LYS A 289 -21.76 -13.30 41.78
N SER A 290 -22.94 -13.87 42.02
CA SER A 290 -23.10 -15.10 42.80
C SER A 290 -22.53 -16.35 42.13
N GLN A 291 -22.20 -16.26 40.84
CA GLN A 291 -21.59 -17.33 40.03
C GLN A 291 -20.14 -16.98 39.65
N GLY A 292 -19.49 -16.13 40.44
CA GLY A 292 -18.09 -15.74 40.21
C GLY A 292 -17.90 -14.91 38.94
N TYR A 293 -18.89 -14.11 38.55
CA TYR A 293 -18.88 -13.28 37.34
C TYR A 293 -18.77 -14.08 36.02
N ASN A 294 -19.21 -15.34 36.03
CA ASN A 294 -19.17 -16.19 34.84
C ASN A 294 -20.50 -16.08 34.05
N PRO A 295 -20.50 -15.55 32.81
CA PRO A 295 -21.70 -15.46 31.98
C PRO A 295 -22.10 -16.79 31.31
N ASN A 296 -21.38 -17.90 31.54
CA ASN A 296 -21.63 -19.22 30.95
C ASN A 296 -21.69 -19.19 29.40
N GLU A 297 -20.66 -18.63 28.78
CA GLU A 297 -20.54 -18.55 27.33
C GLU A 297 -20.40 -19.94 26.69
N GLN A 298 -21.19 -20.21 25.65
CA GLN A 298 -21.19 -21.48 24.93
C GLN A 298 -21.11 -21.26 23.41
N LYS A 299 -20.46 -22.20 22.71
CA LYS A 299 -20.44 -22.26 21.25
C LYS A 299 -21.51 -23.24 20.79
N LEU A 300 -22.48 -22.77 20.03
CA LEU A 300 -23.66 -23.52 19.61
C LEU A 300 -23.81 -23.51 18.09
N PHE A 301 -24.52 -24.50 17.55
CA PHE A 301 -24.85 -24.58 16.13
C PHE A 301 -26.16 -23.87 15.83
N HIS A 302 -26.21 -23.14 14.72
CA HIS A 302 -27.42 -22.52 14.21
C HIS A 302 -27.55 -22.79 12.70
N GLY A 303 -28.56 -23.57 12.31
CA GLY A 303 -28.84 -23.89 10.90
C GLY A 303 -29.70 -22.80 10.25
N THR A 304 -29.33 -22.37 9.04
CA THR A 304 -30.09 -21.37 8.28
C THR A 304 -30.10 -21.70 6.78
N HIS A 305 -31.01 -21.08 6.04
CA HIS A 305 -31.13 -21.27 4.60
C HIS A 305 -30.05 -20.46 3.86
N GLY A 306 -29.42 -21.03 2.82
CA GLY A 306 -28.26 -20.42 2.15
C GLY A 306 -28.49 -19.01 1.59
N SER A 307 -29.72 -18.69 1.17
CA SER A 307 -30.11 -17.35 0.72
C SER A 307 -30.14 -16.27 1.82
N GLN A 308 -30.04 -16.66 3.10
CA GLN A 308 -30.05 -15.74 4.25
C GLN A 308 -28.66 -15.50 4.85
N ASN A 309 -27.60 -16.19 4.41
CA ASN A 309 -26.25 -16.08 4.98
C ASN A 309 -25.71 -14.63 4.97
N GLN A 310 -25.93 -13.88 3.89
CA GLN A 310 -25.54 -12.47 3.81
C GLN A 310 -26.37 -11.54 4.72
N ARG A 311 -27.60 -11.92 5.08
CA ARG A 311 -28.44 -11.15 6.00
C ARG A 311 -28.03 -11.39 7.46
N TYR A 312 -27.70 -12.62 7.81
CA TYR A 312 -27.24 -12.98 9.16
C TYR A 312 -25.91 -12.32 9.50
N SER A 313 -24.91 -12.45 8.62
CA SER A 313 -23.59 -11.85 8.86
C SER A 313 -23.65 -10.32 9.04
N ARG A 314 -24.67 -9.66 8.49
CA ARG A 314 -24.84 -8.20 8.50
C ARG A 314 -25.76 -7.65 9.59
N ARG A 315 -26.64 -8.46 10.21
CA ARG A 315 -27.72 -7.94 11.07
C ARG A 315 -27.93 -8.65 12.40
N TRP A 316 -27.41 -9.86 12.62
CA TRP A 316 -27.72 -10.63 13.83
C TRP A 316 -26.53 -11.47 14.34
N PHE A 317 -26.08 -11.14 15.55
CA PHE A 317 -25.83 -12.05 16.67
C PHE A 317 -26.69 -11.56 17.84
#